data_AF-A0A839W6M1-F1
#
_entry.id   AF-A0A839W6M1-F1
#
_cell.length_a   1.000
_cell.length_b   1.000
_cell.length_c   1.000
_cell.angle_alpha   90.00
_cell.angle_beta   90.00
_cell.angle_gamma   90.00
#
_symmetry.space_group_name_H-M   'P 1'
#
loop_
_entity.id
_entity.type
_entity.pdbx_description
1 polymer ?
#
loop_
_entity_poly.entity_id
_entity_poly.type
_entity_poly.pdbx_seq_one_letter_code
_entity_poly.pdbx_strand_id
1 'polypeptide(L)' 'MTILPVNGTVLVQQGNRDFNKLYEASFPDTQEGLKSAYSWAWEIAMGWHDIQNDDWNKTHAA' A
#
# COMPACT_ATOMS: atom_id res chain seq x y z
N MET A 1 -1.76 -6.31 6.29
CA MET A 1 -1.99 -6.58 4.86
C MET A 1 -3.19 -7.49 4.70
N THR A 2 -4.13 -7.11 3.85
CA THR A 2 -5.23 -7.95 3.36
C THR A 2 -5.10 -8.06 1.85
N ILE A 3 -5.33 -9.25 1.28
CA ILE A 3 -5.28 -9.51 -0.17
C ILE A 3 -6.60 -10.15 -0.58
N LEU A 4 -7.27 -9.57 -1.57
CA LEU A 4 -8.56 -10.03 -2.08
C LEU A 4 -8.45 -10.27 -3.60
N PRO A 5 -8.72 -11.50 -4.09
CA PRO A 5 -8.76 -11.75 -5.53
C PRO A 5 -10.00 -11.09 -6.16
N VAL A 6 -9.81 -10.39 -7.27
CA VAL A 6 -10.85 -9.68 -8.02
C VAL A 6 -10.59 -9.84 -9.52
N ASN A 7 -11.30 -10.78 -10.16
CA ASN A 7 -11.35 -10.97 -11.62
C ASN A 7 -10.00 -10.78 -12.36
N GLY A 8 -8.98 -11.54 -11.99
CA GLY A 8 -7.65 -11.49 -12.63
C GLY A 8 -6.69 -10.43 -12.06
N THR A 9 -7.10 -9.75 -10.99
CA THR A 9 -6.27 -8.86 -10.18
C THR A 9 -6.35 -9.24 -8.70
N VAL A 10 -5.43 -8.74 -7.89
CA VAL A 10 -5.49 -8.78 -6.44
C VAL A 10 -5.60 -7.35 -5.90
N LEU A 11 -6.66 -7.09 -5.14
CA LEU A 11 -6.80 -5.88 -4.34
C LEU A 11 -6.01 -6.08 -3.04
N VAL A 12 -5.08 -5.19 -2.78
CA VAL A 12 -4.23 -5.20 -1.60
C VAL A 12 -4.59 -4.00 -0.74
N GLN A 13 -4.87 -4.26 0.54
CA GLN A 13 -5.09 -3.22 1.54
C GLN A 13 -3.97 -3.30 2.58
N GLN A 14 -3.32 -2.16 2.84
CA GLN A 14 -2.26 -2.06 3.83
C GLN A 14 -2.39 -0.79 4.65
N GLY A 15 -2.33 -0.94 5.97
CA GLY A 15 -2.37 0.17 6.91
C GLY A 15 -0.97 0.73 7.17
N ASN A 16 -0.90 2.03 7.42
CA ASN A 16 0.24 2.65 8.08
C ASN A 16 -0.22 3.19 9.44
N ARG A 17 0.51 2.82 10.50
CA ARG A 17 0.14 3.17 11.87
C ARG A 17 0.40 4.64 12.19
N ASP A 18 1.49 5.20 11.67
CA ASP A 18 1.92 6.56 11.98
C ASP A 18 0.95 7.59 11.37
N PHE A 19 0.39 7.28 10.20
CA PHE A 19 -0.63 8.10 9.56
C PHE A 19 -2.07 7.71 9.95
N ASN A 20 -2.24 6.64 10.75
CA ASN A 20 -3.53 6.07 11.13
C ASN A 20 -4.49 5.90 9.91
N LYS A 21 -3.96 5.37 8.80
CA LYS A 21 -4.65 5.32 7.50
C LYS A 21 -4.48 3.97 6.81
N LEU A 22 -5.53 3.52 6.14
CA LEU A 22 -5.54 2.35 5.27
C LEU A 22 -5.38 2.79 3.81
N TYR A 23 -4.46 2.18 3.10
CA TYR A 23 -4.20 2.41 1.68
C TYR A 23 -4.58 1.18 0.87
N GLU A 24 -4.96 1.39 -0.38
CA GLU A 24 -5.42 0.33 -1.28
C GLU A 24 -4.78 0.47 -2.66
N ALA A 25 -4.41 -0.66 -3.25
CA ALA A 25 -3.93 -0.75 -4.63
C ALA A 25 -4.31 -2.10 -5.25
N SER A 26 -4.42 -2.14 -6.58
CA SER A 26 -4.72 -3.37 -7.33
C SER A 26 -3.54 -3.77 -8.19
N PHE A 27 -3.24 -5.07 -8.22
CA PHE A 27 -2.13 -5.64 -8.99
C PHE A 27 -2.63 -6.80 -9.85
N PRO A 28 -2.00 -7.12 -10.99
CA PRO A 28 -2.34 -8.33 -11.74
C PRO A 28 -2.18 -9.59 -10.89
N ASP A 29 -3.08 -10.57 -11.06
CA ASP A 29 -2.96 -11.89 -10.44
C ASP A 29 -1.95 -12.76 -11.22
N THR A 30 -0.70 -12.31 -11.21
CA THR A 30 0.47 -12.99 -11.79
C THR A 30 1.58 -13.02 -10.75
N GLN A 31 2.59 -13.86 -10.95
CA GLN A 31 3.73 -13.93 -10.02
C GLN A 31 4.45 -12.59 -9.87
N GLU A 32 4.61 -11.84 -10.97
CA GLU A 32 5.20 -10.51 -10.94
C GLU A 32 4.29 -9.49 -10.24
N GLY A 33 2.98 -9.54 -10.50
CA GLY A 33 2.00 -8.68 -9.84
C GLY A 33 1.94 -8.91 -8.32
N LEU A 34 2.00 -10.17 -7.88
CA LEU A 34 2.09 -10.52 -6.46
C LEU A 34 3.38 -10.00 -5.82
N LYS A 35 4.52 -10.10 -6.52
CA LYS A 35 5.79 -9.54 -6.01
C LYS A 35 5.68 -8.01 -5.85
N SER A 36 5.12 -7.32 -6.83
CA SER A 36 4.89 -5.86 -6.75
C SER A 36 3.91 -5.50 -5.63
N ALA A 37 2.85 -6.29 -5.43
CA ALA A 37 1.90 -6.13 -4.33
C ALA A 37 2.58 -6.20 -2.95
N TYR A 38 3.49 -7.16 -2.76
CA TYR A 38 4.25 -7.28 -1.51
C TYR A 38 5.23 -6.12 -1.30
N SER A 39 5.96 -5.72 -2.34
CA SER A 39 6.85 -4.55 -2.27
C SER A 39 6.08 -3.27 -1.92
N TRP A 40 4.98 -3.03 -2.61
CA TRP A 40 4.10 -1.89 -2.35
C TRP A 40 3.56 -1.88 -0.91
N ALA A 41 3.04 -3.02 -0.43
CA ALA A 41 2.53 -3.09 0.94
C ALA A 41 3.64 -2.88 1.99
N TRP A 42 4.86 -3.35 1.73
CA TRP A 42 5.98 -3.08 2.61
C TRP A 42 6.33 -1.58 2.65
N GLU A 43 6.39 -0.91 1.50
CA GLU A 43 6.62 0.54 1.42
C GLU A 43 5.53 1.33 2.16
N ILE A 44 4.25 0.95 2.00
CA ILE A 44 3.14 1.56 2.73
C ILE A 44 3.29 1.38 4.24
N ALA A 45 3.64 0.18 4.70
CA ALA A 45 3.82 -0.09 6.12
C ALA A 45 4.95 0.75 6.73
N MET A 46 6.00 1.04 5.95
CA MET A 46 7.14 1.85 6.37
C MET A 46 6.91 3.37 6.23
N GLY A 47 5.87 3.79 5.51
CA GLY A 47 5.64 5.21 5.25
C GLY A 47 6.50 5.76 4.10
N TRP A 48 7.01 4.89 3.22
CA TRP A 48 8.02 5.23 2.21
C TRP A 48 7.47 5.39 0.81
N HIS A 49 6.21 5.00 0.60
CA HIS A 49 5.60 5.13 -0.72
C HIS A 49 5.12 6.58 -0.94
N ASP A 50 5.35 7.11 -2.14
CA ASP A 50 5.04 8.50 -2.51
C ASP A 50 3.56 8.92 -2.31
N ILE A 51 2.59 8.01 -2.45
CA ILE A 51 1.17 8.23 -2.09
C ILE A 51 0.99 8.71 -0.64
N GLN A 52 1.96 8.47 0.23
CA GLN A 52 1.92 8.86 1.64
C GLN A 52 2.58 10.23 1.89
N ASN A 53 3.15 10.89 0.89
CA ASN A 53 3.84 12.17 1.05
C ASN A 53 2.95 13.24 1.68
N ASP A 54 1.68 13.33 1.27
CA ASP A 54 0.73 14.29 1.84
C ASP A 54 0.42 13.99 3.32
N ASP A 55 0.31 12.72 3.68
CA ASP A 55 0.04 12.31 5.07
C ASP A 55 1.28 12.51 5.95
N TRP A 56 2.47 12.25 5.39
CA TRP A 56 3.75 12.58 6.01
C TRP A 56 3.85 14.08 6.28
N ASN A 57 3.60 14.91 5.28
CA ASN A 57 3.66 16.37 5.39
C ASN A 57 2.67 16.90 6.43
N LYS A 58 1.45 16.35 6.53
CA LYS A 58 0.51 16.76 7.59
C LYS A 58 0.99 16.43 9.00
N THR A 59 1.75 15.35 9.15
CA THR A 59 2.20 14.85 10.46
C THR A 59 3.53 15.48 10.88
N HIS A 60 4.35 15.92 9.91
CA HIS A 60 5.73 16.38 10.12
C HIS A 60 6.03 17.79 9.59
N ALA A 61 5.08 18.48 8.95
CA ALA A 61 5.22 19.91 8.71
C ALA A 61 5.14 20.64 10.05
N ALA A 62 6.19 21.42 10.33
CA ALA A 62 6.37 22.21 11.54
C ALA A 62 5.30 23.31 11.69
#